data_AF-A0A356J836-F1
#
_entry.id   AF-A0A356J836-F1
#
_cell.length_a   1.000
_cell.length_b   1.000
_cell.length_c   1.000
_cell.angle_alpha   90.00
_cell.angle_beta   90.00
_cell.angle_gamma   90.00
#
_symmetry.space_group_name_H-M   'P 1'
#
loop_
_entity.id
_entity.type
_entity.pdbx_description
1 polymer ?
#
loop_
_entity_poly.entity_id
_entity_poly.type
_entity_poly.pdbx_seq_one_letter_code
_entity_poly.pdbx_strand_id
1 'polypeptide(L)' 'ASGKMDGRICIDPFQYDWDYAPGSLLVAEAGGVVANIGSSDYDYKNHEFIVANSTIHRELKNLIDQFSHEI' A
#
# COMPACT_ATOMS: atom_id res chain seq x y z
N ALA A 1 -2.93 -0.75 -11.20
CA ALA A 1 -3.64 -1.72 -12.05
C ALA A 1 -3.12 -1.73 -13.49
N SER A 2 -3.05 -0.58 -14.20
CA SER A 2 -2.66 -0.53 -15.62
C SER A 2 -1.15 -0.70 -15.92
N GLY A 3 -0.33 -1.07 -14.94
CA GLY A 3 1.11 -1.26 -15.11
C GLY A 3 1.94 0.00 -15.36
N LYS A 4 1.38 1.21 -15.17
CA LYS A 4 2.08 2.49 -15.39
C LYS A 4 3.01 2.92 -14.25
N MET A 5 2.86 2.32 -13.07
CA MET A 5 3.58 2.63 -11.85
C MET A 5 3.79 1.33 -11.08
N ASP A 6 5.00 1.13 -10.54
CA ASP A 6 5.38 -0.12 -9.86
C ASP A 6 4.95 -0.19 -8.40
N GLY A 7 4.78 0.96 -7.75
CA GLY A 7 4.23 1.05 -6.40
C GLY A 7 3.96 2.48 -5.92
N ARG A 8 3.19 2.59 -4.83
CA ARG A 8 2.88 3.82 -4.10
C ARG A 8 2.85 3.51 -2.61
N ILE A 9 3.37 4.43 -1.81
CA ILE A 9 3.19 4.48 -0.36
C ILE A 9 2.23 5.62 -0.05
N CYS A 10 1.29 5.40 0.85
CA CYS A 10 0.35 6.40 1.36
C CYS A 10 0.59 6.56 2.87
N ILE A 11 0.93 7.77 3.31
CA ILE A 11 1.22 8.13 4.71
C ILE A 11 0.47 9.43 5.01
N ASP A 12 -0.22 9.49 6.15
CA ASP A 12 -1.00 10.65 6.62
C ASP A 12 -1.86 11.33 5.53
N PRO A 13 -2.74 10.58 4.82
CA PRO A 13 -3.60 11.19 3.81
C PRO A 13 -4.84 11.87 4.41
N PHE A 14 -5.35 12.88 3.69
CA PHE A 14 -6.55 13.62 4.04
C PHE A 14 -7.82 13.18 3.27
N GLN A 15 -7.82 12.00 2.67
CA GLN A 15 -8.91 11.52 1.81
C GLN A 15 -9.83 10.55 2.57
N TYR A 16 -10.92 10.10 1.93
CA TYR A 16 -11.91 9.21 2.53
C TYR A 16 -11.85 7.80 1.98
N ASP A 17 -12.54 6.86 2.65
CA ASP A 17 -12.62 5.43 2.28
C ASP A 17 -12.90 5.19 0.78
N TRP A 18 -13.81 5.97 0.20
CA TRP A 18 -14.22 5.82 -1.20
C TRP A 18 -13.17 6.30 -2.20
N ASP A 19 -12.18 7.09 -1.78
CA ASP A 19 -11.06 7.51 -2.65
C ASP A 19 -10.03 6.37 -2.82
N TYR A 20 -9.98 5.41 -1.90
CA TYR A 20 -9.00 4.34 -1.88
C TYR A 20 -9.55 2.95 -2.17
N ALA A 21 -10.71 2.60 -1.59
CA ALA A 21 -11.28 1.26 -1.67
C ALA A 21 -11.47 0.74 -3.12
N PRO A 22 -11.90 1.57 -4.11
CA PRO A 22 -12.01 1.09 -5.49
C PRO A 22 -10.64 0.79 -6.10
N GLY A 23 -9.65 1.65 -5.83
CA GLY A 23 -8.31 1.53 -6.42
C GLY A 23 -7.54 0.33 -5.88
N SER A 24 -7.64 0.06 -4.58
CA SER A 24 -7.01 -1.09 -3.93
C SER A 24 -7.56 -2.41 -4.48
N LEU A 25 -8.89 -2.53 -4.64
CA LEU A 25 -9.51 -3.71 -5.25
C LEU A 25 -8.98 -3.95 -6.68
N LEU A 26 -8.94 -2.91 -7.52
CA LEU A 26 -8.43 -3.05 -8.90
C LEU A 26 -6.97 -3.48 -8.96
N VAL A 27 -6.14 -3.06 -8.00
CA VAL A 27 -4.73 -3.50 -7.96
C VAL A 27 -4.63 -4.95 -7.50
N ALA A 28 -5.39 -5.34 -6.48
CA ALA A 28 -5.42 -6.72 -5.98
C ALA A 28 -5.86 -7.72 -7.07
N GLU A 29 -6.95 -7.41 -7.79
CA GLU A 29 -7.44 -8.24 -8.91
C GLU A 29 -6.45 -8.30 -10.09
N ALA A 30 -5.64 -7.24 -10.27
CA ALA A 30 -4.57 -7.23 -11.27
C ALA A 30 -3.31 -7.99 -10.80
N GLY A 31 -3.33 -8.67 -9.65
CA GLY A 31 -2.22 -9.43 -9.09
C GLY A 31 -1.19 -8.59 -8.33
N GLY A 32 -1.50 -7.32 -8.05
CA GLY A 32 -0.71 -6.50 -7.14
C GLY A 32 -0.99 -6.83 -5.67
N VAL A 33 -0.13 -6.32 -4.79
CA VAL A 33 -0.25 -6.44 -3.34
C VAL A 33 -0.70 -5.10 -2.78
N VAL A 34 -1.70 -5.14 -1.90
CA VAL A 34 -2.15 -4.01 -1.08
C VAL A 34 -2.12 -4.48 0.37
N ALA A 35 -1.43 -3.75 1.24
CA ALA A 35 -1.44 -3.99 2.68
C ALA A 35 -1.24 -2.68 3.43
N ASN A 36 -1.84 -2.57 4.61
CA ASN A 36 -1.59 -1.42 5.47
C ASN A 36 -0.18 -1.43 6.05
N ILE A 37 0.36 -0.23 6.30
CA ILE A 37 1.66 -0.11 6.96
C ILE A 37 1.58 -0.74 8.36
N GLY A 38 2.58 -1.56 8.70
CA GLY A 38 2.59 -2.34 9.95
C GLY A 38 1.70 -3.60 9.96
N SER A 39 1.02 -3.92 8.85
CA SER A 39 0.13 -5.08 8.71
C SER A 39 0.55 -5.97 7.53
N SER A 40 0.15 -7.24 7.56
CA SER A 40 0.16 -8.12 6.38
C SER A 40 -1.14 -8.07 5.57
N ASP A 41 -2.19 -7.51 6.15
CA ASP A 41 -3.53 -7.45 5.59
C ASP A 41 -3.92 -6.02 5.20
N TYR A 42 -5.02 -5.91 4.45
CA TYR A 42 -5.60 -4.63 4.04
C TYR A 42 -6.97 -4.41 4.69
N ASP A 43 -7.11 -3.27 5.36
CA ASP A 43 -8.33 -2.65 5.86
C ASP A 43 -8.53 -1.31 5.14
N TYR A 44 -9.64 -1.17 4.44
CA TYR A 44 -9.95 0.04 3.66
C TYR A 44 -10.20 1.28 4.54
N LYS A 45 -10.43 1.11 5.84
CA LYS A 45 -10.58 2.20 6.80
C LYS A 45 -9.24 2.73 7.33
N ASN A 46 -8.16 1.99 7.10
CA ASN A 46 -6.80 2.45 7.36
C ASN A 46 -6.22 2.96 6.04
N HIS A 47 -5.93 4.27 5.97
CA HIS A 47 -5.46 4.91 4.74
C HIS A 47 -3.94 4.96 4.63
N GLU A 48 -3.22 4.41 5.61
CA GLU A 48 -1.79 4.19 5.54
C GLU A 48 -1.51 2.81 4.96
N PHE A 49 -1.06 2.77 3.71
CA PHE A 49 -0.87 1.51 3.00
C PHE A 49 0.23 1.59 1.94
N ILE A 50 0.72 0.42 1.57
CA ILE A 50 1.60 0.20 0.43
C ILE A 50 0.79 -0.52 -0.63
N VAL A 51 0.89 -0.05 -1.87
CA VAL A 51 0.34 -0.75 -3.03
C VAL A 51 1.41 -0.89 -4.10
N ALA A 52 1.73 -2.11 -4.51
CA ALA A 52 2.81 -2.37 -5.46
C ALA A 52 2.72 -3.77 -6.08
N ASN A 53 3.59 -4.09 -7.03
CA ASN A 53 3.85 -5.51 -7.35
C ASN A 53 4.55 -6.21 -6.16
N SER A 54 4.56 -7.54 -6.15
CA SER A 54 5.04 -8.33 -4.99
C SER A 54 6.51 -8.12 -4.63
N THR A 55 7.38 -7.84 -5.61
CA THR A 55 8.80 -7.56 -5.36
C THR A 55 8.97 -6.19 -4.72
N ILE A 56 8.42 -5.14 -5.33
CA ILE A 56 8.53 -3.77 -4.85
C ILE A 56 7.82 -3.61 -3.50
N HIS A 57 6.68 -4.27 -3.29
CA HIS A 57 5.98 -4.24 -2.00
C HIS A 57 6.89 -4.70 -0.86
N ARG A 58 7.64 -5.79 -1.05
CA ARG A 58 8.56 -6.33 -0.04
C ARG A 58 9.71 -5.38 0.25
N GLU A 59 10.28 -4.76 -0.78
CA GLU A 59 11.36 -3.78 -0.64
C GLU A 59 10.91 -2.53 0.12
N LEU A 60 9.74 -1.99 -0.24
CA LEU A 60 9.16 -0.82 0.43
C LEU A 60 8.79 -1.11 1.88
N LYS A 61 8.22 -2.29 2.16
CA LYS A 61 7.92 -2.71 3.54
C LYS A 61 9.20 -2.75 4.38
N ASN A 62 10.26 -3.40 3.90
CA ASN A 62 11.53 -3.47 4.60
C ASN A 62 12.12 -2.08 4.86
N LEU A 63 12.02 -1.18 3.87
CA LEU A 63 12.50 0.20 4.00
C LEU A 63 11.75 0.95 5.12
N ILE A 64 10.43 0.84 5.15
CA ILE A 64 9.61 1.47 6.20
C ILE A 64 9.94 0.88 7.57
N ASP A 65 10.01 -0.44 7.68
CA ASP A 65 10.34 -1.12 8.94
C ASP A 65 11.72 -0.66 9.47
N GLN A 66 12.71 -0.42 8.59
CA GLN A 66 14.02 0.12 8.98
C GLN A 66 13.93 1.53 9.57
N PHE A 67 13.23 2.45 8.91
CA PHE A 67 13.09 3.83 9.40
C PHE A 67 12.22 3.95 10.64
N SER A 68 11.24 3.06 10.83
CA SER A 68 10.43 3.01 12.05
C SER A 68 11.23 2.60 13.30
N HIS A 69 12.41 2.00 13.15
CA HIS A 69 13.30 1.67 14.28
C HIS A 69 14.28 2.80 14.64
N GLU A 70 14.36 3.87 13.83
CA GLU A 70 15.27 4.99 14.05
C GLU A 70 14.63 6.18 14.81
N ILE A 71 13.33 6.10 15.11
CA ILE A 71 12.53 7.13 15.81
C ILE A 71 12.01 6.56 17.13
#